data_AF-A0A815VRD4-F1
#
_entry.id   AF-A0A815VRD4-F1
#
_cell.length_a   1.000
_cell.length_b   1.000
_cell.length_c   1.000
_cell.angle_alpha   90.00
_cell.angle_beta   90.00
_cell.angle_gamma   90.00
#
_symmetry.space_group_name_H-M   'P 1'
#
loop_
_entity.id
_entity.type
_entity.pdbx_description
1 polymer ?
#
loop_
_entity_poly.entity_id
_entity_poly.type
_entity_poly.pdbx_seq_one_letter_code
_entity_poly.pdbx_strand_id
1 'polypeptide(L)'
;MNLNHRFPHFLSNSSHILNCDIFTLTKDSYLQVHRGSFGRTQICQQYNLEPRDLQKLDTNILINVPLIDIRQNRFICFSFQRLQSLVQFNRSIFFVPSAYKAIGESFGIRDAAHWERISEAYRQNVKYIYQLYHERFIIQASNNIDTIPYEFRITEINLETVAHQLKLETHELLNGFQNVRERAYARIILGRLRELAHKPIIAVLAHDEDMIGMYLTDNRKRDIFDHTQAELLLEASTKQTAEVRRSISDSVHTLESATGFMLDAVRNELLAFEI
;
A
#
# COMPACT_ATOMS: atom_id res chain seq x y z
N MET A 1 9.84 -36.99 40.27
CA MET A 1 8.69 -36.26 39.68
C MET A 1 9.25 -35.28 38.66
N ASN A 2 9.13 -35.61 37.37
CA ASN A 2 9.63 -34.80 36.25
C ASN A 2 8.54 -33.80 35.82
N LEU A 3 8.80 -32.51 36.01
CA LEU A 3 7.96 -31.42 35.51
C LEU A 3 8.46 -31.00 34.12
N ASN A 4 7.96 -31.67 33.09
CA ASN A 4 8.08 -31.21 31.71
C ASN A 4 7.13 -30.02 31.49
N HIS A 5 7.66 -28.80 31.52
CA HIS A 5 6.98 -27.63 30.95
C HIS A 5 6.92 -27.78 29.43
N ARG A 6 5.82 -28.34 28.92
CA ARG A 6 5.46 -28.25 27.50
C ARG A 6 5.04 -26.81 27.20
N PHE A 7 5.88 -26.10 26.45
CA PHE A 7 5.46 -24.93 25.69
C PHE A 7 4.25 -25.32 24.81
N PRO A 8 3.24 -24.46 24.68
CA PRO A 8 2.17 -24.73 23.74
C PRO A 8 2.71 -24.52 22.33
N HIS A 9 2.74 -25.61 21.54
CA HIS A 9 2.93 -25.55 20.09
C HIS A 9 1.78 -24.74 19.47
N PHE A 10 1.97 -23.44 19.28
CA PHE A 10 1.08 -22.54 18.53
C PHE A 10 1.62 -22.26 17.12
N LEU A 11 1.99 -23.30 16.39
CA LEU A 11 2.07 -23.25 14.94
C LEU A 11 1.04 -24.24 14.42
N SER A 12 -0.22 -23.82 14.40
CA SER A 12 -1.27 -24.55 13.69
C SER A 12 -0.98 -24.54 12.19
N ASN A 13 -1.33 -25.63 11.51
CA ASN A 13 -1.16 -25.92 10.08
C ASN A 13 -1.79 -24.93 9.07
N SER A 14 -2.04 -23.66 9.44
CA SER A 14 -2.54 -22.61 8.56
C SER A 14 -1.45 -21.90 7.73
N SER A 15 -0.19 -22.30 7.87
CA SER A 15 0.99 -21.71 7.22
C SER A 15 1.12 -21.93 5.70
N HIS A 16 0.20 -22.66 5.06
CA HIS A 16 0.33 -23.07 3.65
C HIS A 16 -0.62 -22.37 2.68
N ILE A 17 -1.60 -21.61 3.16
CA ILE A 17 -2.67 -21.02 2.34
C ILE A 17 -2.63 -19.49 2.44
N LEU A 18 -2.81 -18.83 1.30
CA LEU A 18 -2.99 -17.39 1.15
C LEU A 18 -4.45 -17.13 0.77
N ASN A 19 -5.20 -16.44 1.64
CA ASN A 19 -6.61 -16.11 1.41
C ASN A 19 -6.71 -14.68 0.85
N CYS A 20 -6.66 -14.57 -0.48
CA CYS A 20 -6.70 -13.29 -1.18
C CYS A 20 -7.41 -13.41 -2.52
N ASP A 21 -7.99 -12.33 -3.00
CA ASP A 21 -8.36 -12.21 -4.41
C ASP A 21 -7.14 -11.69 -5.18
N ILE A 22 -6.82 -12.32 -6.30
CA ILE A 22 -5.69 -11.96 -7.16
C ILE A 22 -6.23 -11.26 -8.40
N PHE A 23 -5.83 -10.01 -8.58
CA PHE A 23 -6.14 -9.23 -9.78
C PHE A 23 -4.90 -9.16 -10.65
N THR A 24 -5.02 -9.54 -11.92
CA THR A 24 -3.92 -9.45 -12.88
C THR A 24 -4.28 -8.46 -13.97
N LEU A 25 -3.53 -7.37 -14.07
CA LEU A 25 -3.63 -6.39 -15.14
C LEU A 25 -2.50 -6.65 -16.15
N THR A 26 -2.83 -6.88 -17.42
CA THR A 26 -1.82 -7.05 -18.48
C THR A 26 -1.47 -5.72 -19.15
N LYS A 27 -0.33 -5.69 -19.86
CA LYS A 27 0.08 -4.56 -20.71
C LYS A 27 -0.99 -4.15 -21.73
N ASP A 28 -1.75 -5.11 -22.26
CA ASP A 28 -2.83 -4.87 -23.21
C ASP A 28 -4.14 -4.42 -22.54
N SER A 29 -4.09 -4.09 -21.24
CA SER A 29 -5.21 -3.62 -20.44
C SER A 29 -6.34 -4.64 -20.26
N TYR A 30 -5.99 -5.93 -20.19
CA TYR A 30 -6.93 -6.95 -19.73
C TYR A 30 -6.80 -7.12 -18.21
N LEU A 31 -7.93 -6.99 -17.50
CA LEU A 31 -8.01 -7.22 -16.06
C LEU A 31 -8.70 -8.56 -15.77
N GLN A 32 -7.95 -9.49 -15.19
CA GLN A 32 -8.46 -10.80 -14.77
C GLN A 32 -8.53 -10.87 -13.25
N VAL A 33 -9.55 -11.56 -12.72
CA VAL A 33 -9.75 -11.70 -11.27
C VAL A 33 -9.89 -13.16 -10.91
N HIS A 34 -9.03 -13.63 -10.00
CA HIS A 34 -9.06 -14.98 -9.46
C HIS A 34 -9.33 -14.87 -7.95
N ARG A 35 -10.52 -15.31 -7.52
CA ARG A 35 -10.94 -15.23 -6.11
C ARG A 35 -10.71 -16.56 -5.41
N GLY A 36 -10.20 -16.53 -4.19
CA GLY A 36 -10.20 -17.71 -3.32
C GLY A 36 -8.97 -17.88 -2.43
N SER A 37 -8.69 -19.15 -2.15
CA SER A 37 -7.62 -19.60 -1.27
C SER A 37 -6.54 -20.29 -2.11
N PHE A 38 -5.31 -19.80 -2.03
CA PHE A 38 -4.20 -20.28 -2.86
C PHE A 38 -3.11 -20.91 -2.01
N GLY A 39 -2.52 -22.01 -2.47
CA GLY A 39 -1.33 -22.54 -1.81
C GLY A 39 -0.16 -21.57 -1.95
N ARG A 40 0.51 -21.22 -0.85
CA ARG A 40 1.67 -20.31 -0.88
C ARG A 40 2.76 -20.80 -1.82
N THR A 41 3.07 -22.10 -1.77
CA THR A 41 4.04 -22.73 -2.67
C THR A 41 3.63 -22.64 -4.13
N GLN A 42 2.32 -22.82 -4.41
CA GLN A 42 1.78 -22.71 -5.76
C GLN A 42 1.92 -21.28 -6.29
N ILE A 43 1.61 -20.27 -5.47
CA ILE A 43 1.77 -18.85 -5.82
C ILE A 43 3.24 -18.49 -6.06
N CYS A 44 4.14 -18.96 -5.18
CA CYS A 44 5.57 -18.77 -5.37
C CYS A 44 6.05 -19.39 -6.69
N GLN A 45 5.58 -20.58 -7.04
CA GLN A 45 5.94 -21.22 -8.31
C GLN A 45 5.33 -20.49 -9.51
N GLN A 46 4.05 -20.15 -9.46
CA GLN A 46 3.31 -19.53 -10.55
C GLN A 46 3.87 -18.16 -10.95
N TYR A 47 4.23 -17.35 -9.95
CA TYR A 47 4.72 -15.99 -10.19
C TYR A 47 6.23 -15.87 -10.05
N ASN A 48 6.93 -17.00 -9.86
CA ASN A 48 8.36 -17.03 -9.61
C ASN A 48 8.71 -16.06 -8.47
N LEU A 49 8.24 -16.34 -7.26
CA LEU A 49 8.51 -15.57 -6.04
C LEU A 49 9.28 -16.42 -5.06
N GLU A 50 10.20 -15.82 -4.32
CA GLU A 50 10.76 -16.49 -3.16
C GLU A 50 9.77 -16.38 -1.99
N PRO A 51 9.74 -17.36 -1.06
CA PRO A 51 8.86 -17.30 0.10
C PRO A 51 8.95 -16.00 0.90
N ARG A 52 10.15 -15.38 0.93
CA ARG A 52 10.40 -14.07 1.56
C ARG A 52 9.68 -12.92 0.86
N ASP A 53 9.52 -12.98 -0.47
CA ASP A 53 8.83 -11.95 -1.24
C ASP A 53 7.32 -12.05 -1.01
N LEU A 54 6.81 -13.28 -0.96
CA LEU A 54 5.42 -13.54 -0.66
C LEU A 54 5.02 -13.05 0.75
N GLN A 55 5.93 -13.12 1.74
CA GLN A 55 5.67 -12.56 3.07
C GLN A 55 5.47 -11.05 3.05
N LYS A 56 6.18 -10.32 2.18
CA LYS A 56 6.02 -8.86 2.02
C LYS A 56 4.67 -8.49 1.40
N LEU A 57 4.15 -9.37 0.55
CA LEU A 57 2.86 -9.24 -0.15
C LEU A 57 1.70 -9.90 0.62
N ASP A 58 1.99 -10.51 1.76
CA ASP A 58 1.02 -11.26 2.53
C ASP A 58 0.03 -10.32 3.20
N THR A 59 -1.13 -10.19 2.56
CA THR A 59 -2.29 -9.44 3.05
C THR A 59 -2.78 -9.92 4.41
N ASN A 60 -2.30 -11.08 4.89
CA ASN A 60 -2.65 -11.58 6.21
C ASN A 60 -1.98 -10.85 7.36
N ILE A 61 -0.92 -10.08 7.09
CA ILE A 61 -0.14 -9.38 8.09
C ILE A 61 -0.68 -7.95 8.20
N LEU A 62 -1.26 -7.60 9.34
CA LEU A 62 -1.83 -6.26 9.61
C LEU A 62 -0.77 -5.17 9.80
N ILE A 63 0.51 -5.57 9.96
CA ILE A 63 1.64 -4.65 10.13
C ILE A 63 2.43 -4.64 8.82
N ASN A 64 2.01 -3.78 7.89
CA ASN A 64 2.77 -3.55 6.66
C ASN A 64 3.65 -2.33 6.82
N VAL A 65 4.96 -2.57 6.91
CA VAL A 65 5.97 -1.52 6.73
C VAL A 65 5.97 -1.17 5.24
N PRO A 66 5.68 0.09 4.86
CA PRO A 66 5.71 0.52 3.47
C PRO A 66 7.07 0.19 2.84
N LEU A 67 7.01 -0.43 1.67
CA LEU A 67 8.18 -0.96 0.99
C LEU A 67 7.96 -0.94 -0.52
N ILE A 68 9.01 -0.52 -1.22
CA ILE A 68 9.24 -0.78 -2.63
C ILE A 68 10.52 -1.59 -2.67
N ASP A 69 10.43 -2.84 -3.13
CA ASP A 69 11.54 -3.77 -3.14
C ASP A 69 11.79 -4.23 -4.56
N ILE A 70 13.00 -3.98 -5.04
CA ILE A 70 13.38 -4.29 -6.41
C ILE A 70 14.01 -5.68 -6.42
N ARG A 71 13.39 -6.62 -7.15
CA ARG A 71 14.00 -7.90 -7.46
C ARG A 71 14.56 -7.81 -8.87
N GLN A 72 15.85 -7.50 -8.94
CA GLN A 72 16.62 -7.23 -10.16
C GLN A 72 16.09 -8.04 -11.36
N ASN A 73 15.59 -7.32 -12.36
CA ASN A 73 15.11 -7.81 -13.65
C ASN A 73 14.00 -8.88 -13.59
N ARG A 74 13.32 -9.03 -12.45
CA ARG A 74 12.19 -9.96 -12.29
C ARG A 74 10.89 -9.21 -12.03
N PHE A 75 10.88 -8.39 -10.99
CA PHE A 75 9.69 -7.65 -10.60
C PHE A 75 10.00 -6.53 -9.60
N ILE A 76 9.07 -5.58 -9.52
CA ILE A 76 9.01 -4.55 -8.49
C ILE A 76 7.89 -4.92 -7.53
N CYS A 77 8.21 -5.07 -6.25
CA CYS A 77 7.26 -5.39 -5.20
C CYS A 77 6.84 -4.11 -4.49
N PHE A 78 5.53 -3.87 -4.43
CA PHE A 78 4.92 -2.81 -3.61
C PHE A 78 4.19 -3.48 -2.44
N SER A 79 4.57 -3.10 -1.23
CA SER A 79 3.77 -3.34 -0.04
C SER A 79 3.57 -2.00 0.63
N PHE A 80 2.48 -1.31 0.30
CA PHE A 80 2.24 0.05 0.76
C PHE A 80 0.76 0.22 1.08
N GLN A 81 0.42 0.47 2.37
CA GLN A 81 -0.96 0.78 2.76
C GLN A 81 -1.94 -0.30 2.27
N ARG A 82 -2.95 0.09 1.49
CA ARG A 82 -3.97 -0.78 0.87
C ARG A 82 -3.62 -1.15 -0.57
N LEU A 83 -2.33 -1.32 -0.85
CA LEU A 83 -1.78 -1.76 -2.12
C LEU A 83 -0.68 -2.79 -1.86
N GLN A 84 -0.95 -4.05 -2.19
CA GLN A 84 0.08 -5.07 -2.35
C GLN A 84 0.12 -5.47 -3.82
N SER A 85 1.23 -5.19 -4.50
CA SER A 85 1.35 -5.47 -5.93
C SER A 85 2.72 -5.95 -6.33
N LEU A 86 2.75 -6.78 -7.37
CA LEU A 86 3.94 -7.26 -8.03
C LEU A 86 3.90 -6.81 -9.49
N VAL A 87 4.78 -5.89 -9.86
CA VAL A 87 4.89 -5.36 -11.22
C VAL A 87 5.94 -6.15 -11.98
N GLN A 88 5.56 -6.75 -13.11
CA GLN A 88 6.42 -7.45 -14.05
C GLN A 88 6.46 -6.68 -15.38
N PHE A 89 7.36 -7.05 -16.29
CA PHE A 89 7.53 -6.35 -17.59
C PHE A 89 6.27 -6.33 -18.48
N ASN A 90 5.32 -7.26 -18.30
CA ASN A 90 4.11 -7.36 -19.14
C ASN A 90 2.79 -7.42 -18.38
N ARG A 91 2.83 -7.43 -17.04
CA ARG A 91 1.63 -7.49 -16.20
C ARG A 91 1.93 -7.02 -14.77
N SER A 92 0.89 -6.60 -14.07
CA SER A 92 0.90 -6.30 -12.64
C SER A 92 -0.09 -7.21 -11.93
N ILE A 93 0.32 -7.76 -10.79
CA ILE A 93 -0.48 -8.67 -9.98
C ILE A 93 -0.76 -8.00 -8.64
N PHE A 94 -2.03 -7.85 -8.29
CA PHE A 94 -2.45 -7.22 -7.04
C PHE A 94 -3.04 -8.28 -6.10
N PHE A 95 -2.62 -8.24 -4.85
CA PHE A 95 -3.10 -9.12 -3.79
C PHE A 95 -4.11 -8.34 -2.94
N VAL A 96 -5.36 -8.78 -2.97
CA VAL A 96 -6.46 -8.17 -2.22
C VAL A 96 -6.84 -9.10 -1.09
N PRO A 97 -6.86 -8.67 0.20
CA PRO A 97 -7.33 -9.52 1.29
C PRO A 97 -8.73 -10.09 0.98
N SER A 98 -8.96 -11.38 1.25
CA SER A 98 -10.29 -11.95 1.08
C SER A 98 -11.14 -11.72 2.33
N ALA A 99 -12.32 -11.13 2.19
CA ALA A 99 -13.22 -10.86 3.32
C ALA A 99 -13.72 -12.13 4.03
N TYR A 100 -13.74 -13.28 3.33
CA TYR A 100 -14.09 -14.59 3.89
C TYR A 100 -13.11 -15.06 4.98
N LYS A 101 -11.95 -14.39 5.14
CA LYS A 101 -10.95 -14.67 6.17
C LYS A 101 -11.45 -14.46 7.61
N ALA A 102 -12.51 -13.68 7.82
CA ALA A 102 -13.03 -13.35 9.17
C ALA A 102 -13.49 -14.57 10.00
N ILE A 103 -13.63 -15.74 9.37
CA ILE A 103 -14.13 -16.97 10.02
C ILE A 103 -12.98 -17.81 10.62
N GLY A 104 -11.70 -17.52 10.29
CA GLY A 104 -10.60 -18.50 10.45
C GLY A 104 -9.49 -18.26 11.49
N GLU A 105 -9.05 -17.03 11.83
CA GLU A 105 -7.80 -16.86 12.61
C GLU A 105 -7.73 -15.74 13.69
N SER A 106 -7.32 -16.19 14.89
CA SER A 106 -6.50 -15.68 16.02
C SER A 106 -6.37 -14.20 16.44
N PHE A 107 -6.75 -13.18 15.67
CA PHE A 107 -6.47 -11.77 16.05
C PHE A 107 -7.64 -11.01 16.70
N GLY A 108 -8.71 -11.70 17.12
CA GLY A 108 -9.81 -11.09 17.88
C GLY A 108 -10.75 -10.17 17.07
N ILE A 109 -10.40 -9.81 15.83
CA ILE A 109 -11.27 -9.10 14.90
C ILE A 109 -12.14 -10.12 14.18
N ARG A 110 -13.26 -10.49 14.81
CA ARG A 110 -14.32 -11.36 14.23
C ARG A 110 -15.38 -10.57 13.46
N ASP A 111 -15.06 -9.38 12.98
CA ASP A 111 -16.01 -8.56 12.23
C ASP A 111 -15.79 -8.73 10.73
N ALA A 112 -16.64 -9.54 10.10
CA ALA A 112 -16.67 -9.69 8.65
C ALA A 112 -16.87 -8.35 7.94
N ALA A 113 -17.61 -7.41 8.55
CA ALA A 113 -17.83 -6.08 7.98
C ALA A 113 -16.59 -5.19 8.04
N HIS A 114 -15.68 -5.42 8.99
CA HIS A 114 -14.39 -4.73 9.03
C HIS A 114 -13.47 -5.22 7.90
N TRP A 115 -13.34 -6.54 7.74
CA TRP A 115 -12.52 -7.11 6.67
C TRP A 115 -13.09 -6.82 5.28
N GLU A 116 -14.41 -6.78 5.12
CA GLU A 116 -15.04 -6.36 3.87
C GLU A 116 -14.70 -4.90 3.54
N ARG A 117 -14.75 -3.99 4.52
CA ARG A 117 -14.33 -2.59 4.33
C ARG A 117 -12.87 -2.45 3.92
N ILE A 118 -11.98 -3.23 4.54
CA ILE A 118 -10.56 -3.28 4.14
C ILE A 118 -10.46 -3.78 2.70
N SER A 119 -11.04 -4.94 2.40
CA SER A 119 -10.98 -5.58 1.09
C SER A 119 -11.53 -4.69 -0.02
N GLU A 120 -12.61 -3.95 0.26
CA GLU A 120 -13.19 -3.01 -0.70
C GLU A 120 -12.25 -1.87 -1.04
N ALA A 121 -11.54 -1.30 -0.07
CA ALA A 121 -10.58 -0.25 -0.35
C ALA A 121 -9.39 -0.75 -1.20
N TYR A 122 -8.94 -1.99 -1.00
CA TYR A 122 -7.98 -2.63 -1.91
C TYR A 122 -8.54 -2.75 -3.33
N ARG A 123 -9.79 -3.22 -3.48
CA ARG A 123 -10.44 -3.34 -4.81
C ARG A 123 -10.63 -1.99 -5.48
N GLN A 124 -10.96 -0.95 -4.73
CA GLN A 124 -11.09 0.41 -5.24
C GLN A 124 -9.75 0.91 -5.79
N ASN A 125 -8.64 0.67 -5.08
CA ASN A 125 -7.31 1.00 -5.57
C ASN A 125 -7.00 0.28 -6.88
N VAL A 126 -7.25 -1.03 -6.97
CA VAL A 126 -7.02 -1.79 -8.21
C VAL A 126 -7.88 -1.27 -9.37
N LYS A 127 -9.15 -0.93 -9.12
CA LYS A 127 -10.05 -0.33 -10.13
C LYS A 127 -9.52 1.03 -10.59
N TYR A 128 -9.08 1.86 -9.66
CA TYR A 128 -8.51 3.18 -9.96
C TYR A 128 -7.24 3.07 -10.81
N ILE A 129 -6.33 2.16 -10.44
CA ILE A 129 -5.13 1.86 -11.22
C ILE A 129 -5.48 1.40 -12.63
N TYR A 130 -6.45 0.49 -12.77
CA TYR A 130 -6.93 0.02 -14.07
C TYR A 130 -7.49 1.16 -14.93
N GLN A 131 -8.33 2.03 -14.34
CA GLN A 131 -8.91 3.18 -15.03
C GLN A 131 -7.83 4.14 -15.54
N LEU A 132 -6.90 4.55 -14.66
CA LEU A 132 -5.79 5.43 -15.03
C LEU A 132 -4.91 4.81 -16.13
N TYR A 133 -4.62 3.50 -16.02
CA TYR A 133 -3.83 2.81 -17.03
C TYR A 133 -4.53 2.79 -18.39
N HIS A 134 -5.81 2.42 -18.42
CA HIS A 134 -6.59 2.36 -19.64
C HIS A 134 -6.75 3.73 -20.29
N GLU A 135 -7.09 4.76 -19.51
CA GLU A 135 -7.29 6.12 -20.01
C GLU A 135 -6.00 6.75 -20.54
N ARG A 136 -4.91 6.68 -19.76
CA ARG A 136 -3.65 7.36 -20.11
C ARG A 136 -2.81 6.60 -21.13
N PHE A 137 -2.84 5.26 -21.11
CA PHE A 137 -1.88 4.46 -21.85
C PHE A 137 -2.49 3.57 -22.93
N ILE A 138 -3.81 3.42 -22.98
CA ILE A 138 -4.49 2.71 -24.08
C ILE A 138 -5.24 3.71 -24.97
N ILE A 139 -6.07 4.58 -24.38
CA ILE A 139 -6.85 5.56 -25.14
C ILE A 139 -5.96 6.70 -25.66
N GLN A 140 -5.28 7.41 -24.74
CA GLN A 140 -4.49 8.60 -25.09
C GLN A 140 -3.21 8.28 -25.87
N ALA A 141 -2.71 7.06 -25.73
CA ALA A 141 -1.42 6.68 -26.27
C ALA A 141 -1.48 6.33 -27.77
N SER A 142 -2.67 6.18 -28.37
CA SER A 142 -2.86 6.04 -29.84
C SER A 142 -2.11 7.07 -30.69
N ASN A 143 -1.66 8.18 -30.09
CA ASN A 143 -0.89 9.24 -30.74
C ASN A 143 0.65 9.22 -30.51
N ASN A 144 1.23 8.41 -29.61
CA ASN A 144 2.70 8.28 -29.37
C ASN A 144 3.06 7.13 -28.36
N ILE A 145 2.80 5.86 -28.70
CA ILE A 145 2.79 4.72 -27.74
C ILE A 145 4.14 4.14 -27.28
N ASP A 146 5.27 4.46 -27.91
CA ASP A 146 6.47 3.61 -27.78
C ASP A 146 7.57 4.09 -26.82
N THR A 147 7.40 5.17 -26.07
CA THR A 147 8.54 5.76 -25.34
C THR A 147 8.70 5.27 -23.90
N ILE A 148 7.64 4.87 -23.20
CA ILE A 148 7.69 4.53 -21.76
C ILE A 148 7.42 3.03 -21.52
N PRO A 149 8.34 2.27 -20.88
CA PRO A 149 8.12 0.87 -20.52
C PRO A 149 6.89 0.63 -19.64
N TYR A 150 6.32 -0.57 -19.70
CA TYR A 150 5.09 -0.92 -18.95
C TYR A 150 5.30 -0.81 -17.44
N GLU A 151 6.43 -1.30 -16.95
CA GLU A 151 6.80 -1.30 -15.54
C GLU A 151 6.88 0.12 -14.95
N PHE A 152 7.31 1.11 -15.73
CA PHE A 152 7.33 2.51 -15.30
C PHE A 152 5.93 3.13 -15.27
N ARG A 153 5.12 2.86 -16.29
CA ARG A 153 3.71 3.30 -16.32
C ARG A 153 2.93 2.81 -15.09
N ILE A 154 3.06 1.53 -14.77
CA ILE A 154 2.39 0.97 -13.59
C ILE A 154 3.01 1.48 -12.28
N THR A 155 4.33 1.61 -12.19
CA THR A 155 5.00 2.15 -11.00
C THR A 155 4.53 3.58 -10.71
N GLU A 156 4.44 4.43 -11.73
CA GLU A 156 3.89 5.78 -11.62
C GLU A 156 2.45 5.76 -11.10
N ILE A 157 1.56 4.98 -11.73
CA ILE A 157 0.15 4.89 -11.33
C ILE A 157 0.00 4.33 -9.90
N ASN A 158 0.81 3.34 -9.52
CA ASN A 158 0.81 2.78 -8.17
C ASN A 158 1.18 3.84 -7.12
N LEU A 159 2.23 4.63 -7.38
CA LEU A 159 2.67 5.70 -6.49
C LEU A 159 1.64 6.83 -6.41
N GLU A 160 1.02 7.20 -7.53
CA GLU A 160 -0.10 8.15 -7.56
C GLU A 160 -1.30 7.63 -6.76
N THR A 161 -1.63 6.36 -6.89
CA THR A 161 -2.73 5.72 -6.14
C THR A 161 -2.46 5.76 -4.63
N VAL A 162 -1.22 5.50 -4.20
CA VAL A 162 -0.81 5.63 -2.79
C VAL A 162 -0.96 7.06 -2.31
N ALA A 163 -0.49 8.05 -3.09
CA ALA A 163 -0.61 9.47 -2.74
C ALA A 163 -2.09 9.90 -2.64
N HIS A 164 -2.92 9.47 -3.59
CA HIS A 164 -4.36 9.71 -3.59
C HIS A 164 -5.03 9.09 -2.36
N GLN A 165 -4.71 7.83 -2.03
CA GLN A 165 -5.27 7.14 -0.86
C GLN A 165 -4.89 7.82 0.45
N LEU A 166 -3.65 8.30 0.58
CA LEU A 166 -3.22 9.08 1.74
C LEU A 166 -4.02 10.38 1.89
N LYS A 167 -4.31 11.08 0.79
CA LYS A 167 -5.18 12.28 0.80
C LYS A 167 -6.60 11.92 1.24
N LEU A 168 -7.19 10.87 0.69
CA LEU A 168 -8.54 10.40 1.06
C LEU A 168 -8.62 10.01 2.54
N GLU A 169 -7.70 9.17 3.02
CA GLU A 169 -7.66 8.75 4.42
C GLU A 169 -7.49 9.94 5.37
N THR A 170 -6.72 10.95 4.96
CA THR A 170 -6.57 12.19 5.73
C THR A 170 -7.90 12.94 5.85
N HIS A 171 -8.64 13.05 4.74
CA HIS A 171 -9.93 13.71 4.71
C HIS A 171 -11.00 12.94 5.52
N GLU A 172 -11.05 11.61 5.38
CA GLU A 172 -11.95 10.75 6.14
C GLU A 172 -11.70 10.86 7.64
N LEU A 173 -10.42 10.87 8.05
CA LEU A 173 -10.04 11.10 9.43
C LEU A 173 -10.60 12.47 9.85
N LEU A 174 -10.19 13.57 9.22
CA LEU A 174 -10.62 14.93 9.59
C LEU A 174 -12.15 15.07 9.81
N ASN A 175 -12.96 14.46 8.95
CA ASN A 175 -14.42 14.55 9.02
C ASN A 175 -15.06 13.57 10.03
N GLY A 176 -14.36 12.51 10.40
CA GLY A 176 -14.92 11.41 11.18
C GLY A 176 -15.04 11.67 12.70
N PHE A 177 -14.48 12.76 13.22
CA PHE A 177 -14.30 12.91 14.68
C PHE A 177 -15.33 13.79 15.36
N GLN A 178 -15.99 13.22 16.35
CA GLN A 178 -17.04 13.87 17.12
C GLN A 178 -16.54 14.40 18.47
N ASN A 179 -15.41 13.87 18.98
CA ASN A 179 -14.87 14.24 20.29
C ASN A 179 -13.34 14.40 20.32
N VAL A 180 -12.83 14.96 21.43
CA VAL A 180 -11.39 15.25 21.63
C VAL A 180 -10.53 13.98 21.57
N ARG A 181 -11.02 12.84 22.08
CA ARG A 181 -10.28 11.57 22.09
C ARG A 181 -10.05 11.05 20.68
N GLU A 182 -11.09 11.04 19.86
CA GLU A 182 -11.03 10.65 18.45
C GLU A 182 -10.09 11.53 17.65
N ARG A 183 -10.12 12.85 17.86
CA ARG A 183 -9.18 13.80 17.24
C ARG A 183 -7.73 13.56 17.68
N ALA A 184 -7.50 13.20 18.93
CA ALA A 184 -6.16 12.85 19.41
C ALA A 184 -5.62 11.58 18.74
N TYR A 185 -6.46 10.55 18.58
CA TYR A 185 -6.09 9.34 17.82
C TYR A 185 -5.78 9.65 16.36
N ALA A 186 -6.61 10.46 15.73
CA ALA A 186 -6.39 10.93 14.37
C ALA A 186 -5.02 11.53 14.15
N ARG A 187 -4.63 12.44 15.05
CA ARG A 187 -3.37 13.14 14.98
C ARG A 187 -2.20 12.16 15.00
N ILE A 188 -2.26 11.12 15.84
CA ILE A 188 -1.25 10.07 15.90
C ILE A 188 -1.19 9.30 14.58
N ILE A 189 -2.35 8.94 14.01
CA ILE A 189 -2.44 8.21 12.74
C ILE A 189 -1.87 9.06 11.61
N LEU A 190 -2.36 10.29 11.44
CA LEU A 190 -1.89 11.24 10.43
C LEU A 190 -0.38 11.49 10.53
N GLY A 191 0.14 11.68 11.75
CA GLY A 191 1.58 11.80 11.98
C GLY A 191 2.36 10.58 11.48
N ARG A 192 1.86 9.36 11.69
CA ARG A 192 2.49 8.15 11.14
C ARG A 192 2.40 8.08 9.62
N LEU A 193 1.22 8.33 9.04
CA LEU A 193 1.02 8.33 7.59
C LEU A 193 1.96 9.30 6.88
N ARG A 194 2.16 10.49 7.48
CA ARG A 194 3.10 11.50 7.01
C ARG A 194 4.52 10.99 6.84
N GLU A 195 5.02 10.28 7.84
CA GLU A 195 6.39 9.74 7.83
C GLU A 195 6.55 8.57 6.86
N LEU A 196 5.47 7.87 6.57
CA LEU A 196 5.45 6.69 5.72
C LEU A 196 5.35 7.01 4.23
N ALA A 197 4.83 8.18 3.87
CA ALA A 197 4.46 8.56 2.50
C ALA A 197 5.58 8.46 1.45
N HIS A 198 6.85 8.69 1.83
CA HIS A 198 7.95 8.88 0.89
C HIS A 198 9.18 8.00 1.16
N LYS A 199 9.28 7.38 2.34
CA LYS A 199 10.44 6.55 2.73
C LYS A 199 10.78 5.43 1.74
N PRO A 200 9.79 4.69 1.20
CA PRO A 200 10.10 3.63 0.24
C PRO A 200 10.69 4.15 -1.07
N ILE A 201 10.28 5.35 -1.50
CA ILE A 201 10.77 5.99 -2.72
C ILE A 201 12.23 6.44 -2.51
N ILE A 202 12.52 7.09 -1.38
CA ILE A 202 13.90 7.49 -1.03
C ILE A 202 14.82 6.27 -0.91
N ALA A 203 14.32 5.15 -0.38
CA ALA A 203 15.13 3.94 -0.25
C ALA A 203 15.64 3.42 -1.61
N VAL A 204 14.80 3.48 -2.64
CA VAL A 204 15.19 3.09 -4.02
C VAL A 204 16.11 4.15 -4.64
N LEU A 205 15.78 5.44 -4.51
CA LEU A 205 16.61 6.55 -5.02
C LEU A 205 18.02 6.58 -4.42
N ALA A 206 18.22 6.00 -3.23
CA ALA A 206 19.52 5.96 -2.58
C ALA A 206 20.48 4.90 -3.17
N HIS A 207 19.98 3.99 -4.02
CA HIS A 207 20.77 2.88 -4.56
C HIS A 207 20.57 2.75 -6.08
N ASP A 208 21.60 3.11 -6.84
CA ASP A 208 21.59 3.03 -8.31
C ASP A 208 21.29 1.61 -8.82
N GLU A 209 21.76 0.58 -8.12
CA GLU A 209 21.46 -0.83 -8.44
C GLU A 209 19.95 -1.15 -8.39
N ASP A 210 19.23 -0.56 -7.45
CA ASP A 210 17.77 -0.73 -7.35
C ASP A 210 17.08 0.01 -8.50
N MET A 211 17.52 1.24 -8.83
CA MET A 211 16.97 1.99 -9.96
C MET A 211 17.22 1.28 -11.30
N ILE A 212 18.40 0.71 -11.51
CA ILE A 212 18.71 -0.13 -12.68
C ILE A 212 17.83 -1.39 -12.69
N GLY A 213 17.65 -2.02 -11.53
CA GLY A 213 16.80 -3.21 -11.38
C GLY A 213 15.33 -2.98 -11.72
N MET A 214 14.87 -1.72 -11.80
CA MET A 214 13.51 -1.38 -12.22
C MET A 214 13.27 -1.52 -13.71
N TYR A 215 14.30 -1.61 -14.57
CA TYR A 215 14.14 -1.76 -16.02
C TYR A 215 13.84 -3.21 -16.41
N LEU A 216 12.63 -3.68 -16.13
CA LEU A 216 12.23 -5.08 -16.29
C LEU A 216 12.12 -5.53 -17.76
N THR A 217 11.83 -4.61 -18.68
CA THR A 217 11.72 -4.90 -20.13
C THR A 217 13.08 -4.88 -20.83
N ASP A 218 14.09 -4.24 -20.23
CA ASP A 218 15.41 -4.11 -20.84
C ASP A 218 16.36 -5.24 -20.41
N ASN A 219 16.73 -6.10 -21.37
CA ASN A 219 17.64 -7.22 -21.12
C ASN A 219 19.13 -6.85 -21.26
N ARG A 220 19.46 -5.59 -21.54
CA ARG A 220 20.85 -5.14 -21.68
C ARG A 220 21.53 -5.06 -20.32
N LYS A 221 22.85 -5.32 -20.29
CA LYS A 221 23.68 -4.95 -19.15
C LYS A 221 23.84 -3.42 -19.17
N ARG A 222 22.96 -2.74 -18.44
CA ARG A 222 23.01 -1.29 -18.26
C ARG A 222 24.23 -0.92 -17.42
N ASP A 223 24.79 0.26 -17.72
CA ASP A 223 25.74 0.91 -16.83
C ASP A 223 25.01 1.26 -15.52
N ILE A 224 25.72 1.25 -14.39
CA ILE A 224 25.14 1.61 -13.10
C ILE A 224 24.58 3.04 -13.10
N PHE A 225 25.05 3.94 -13.98
CA PHE A 225 24.54 5.30 -14.10
C PHE A 225 23.43 5.48 -15.16
N ASP A 226 23.08 4.43 -15.92
CA ASP A 226 22.03 4.48 -16.96
C ASP A 226 20.63 4.20 -16.36
N HIS A 227 20.25 5.00 -15.37
CA HIS A 227 18.95 4.92 -14.65
C HIS A 227 18.12 6.20 -14.72
N THR A 228 18.40 7.12 -15.65
CA THR A 228 17.79 8.45 -15.67
C THR A 228 16.26 8.44 -15.70
N GLN A 229 15.62 7.49 -16.40
CA GLN A 229 14.15 7.43 -16.44
C GLN A 229 13.55 6.98 -15.10
N ALA A 230 14.17 6.00 -14.44
CA ALA A 230 13.75 5.55 -13.11
C ALA A 230 13.92 6.67 -12.08
N GLU A 231 15.05 7.36 -12.11
CA GLU A 231 15.33 8.51 -11.25
C GLU A 231 14.30 9.63 -11.43
N LEU A 232 14.05 10.07 -12.66
CA LEU A 232 13.06 11.12 -12.96
C LEU A 232 11.64 10.74 -12.48
N LEU A 233 11.24 9.49 -12.66
CA LEU A 233 9.96 8.98 -12.18
C LEU A 233 9.88 9.07 -10.66
N LEU A 234 10.88 8.55 -9.95
CA LEU A 234 10.88 8.51 -8.49
C LEU A 234 11.04 9.91 -7.87
N GLU A 235 11.79 10.82 -8.50
CA GLU A 235 11.88 12.22 -8.09
C GLU A 235 10.54 12.95 -8.24
N ALA A 236 9.82 12.72 -9.35
CA ALA A 236 8.49 13.27 -9.56
C ALA A 236 7.51 12.75 -8.48
N SER A 237 7.52 11.45 -8.20
CA SER A 237 6.73 10.87 -7.12
C SER A 237 7.15 11.38 -5.72
N THR A 238 8.42 11.67 -5.50
CA THR A 238 8.91 12.29 -4.24
C THR A 238 8.35 13.70 -4.08
N LYS A 239 8.29 14.50 -5.16
CA LYS A 239 7.65 15.82 -5.14
C LYS A 239 6.16 15.73 -4.84
N GLN A 240 5.45 14.79 -5.47
CA GLN A 240 4.03 14.56 -5.24
C GLN A 240 3.74 14.13 -3.79
N THR A 241 4.52 13.18 -3.25
CA THR A 241 4.37 12.74 -1.85
C THR A 241 4.75 13.83 -0.85
N ALA A 242 5.67 14.74 -1.19
CA ALA A 242 5.98 15.91 -0.37
C ALA A 242 4.78 16.87 -0.27
N GLU A 243 3.99 17.05 -1.33
CA GLU A 243 2.74 17.81 -1.29
C GLU A 243 1.71 17.16 -0.37
N VAL A 244 1.49 15.85 -0.51
CA VAL A 244 0.58 15.09 0.38
C VAL A 244 1.00 15.23 1.84
N ARG A 245 2.30 15.11 2.12
CA ARG A 245 2.87 15.30 3.46
C ARG A 245 2.61 16.69 4.03
N ARG A 246 2.73 17.75 3.22
CA ARG A 246 2.39 19.12 3.66
C ARG A 246 0.91 19.22 4.02
N SER A 247 0.03 18.73 3.14
CA SER A 247 -1.42 18.71 3.40
C SER A 247 -1.79 17.95 4.68
N ILE A 248 -1.14 16.82 4.94
CA ILE A 248 -1.31 16.06 6.20
C ILE A 248 -0.84 16.90 7.40
N SER A 249 0.28 17.61 7.27
CA SER A 249 0.81 18.47 8.33
C SER A 249 -0.16 19.61 8.66
N ASP A 250 -0.75 20.25 7.65
CA ASP A 250 -1.74 21.31 7.83
C ASP A 250 -3.01 20.77 8.51
N SER A 251 -3.42 19.56 8.12
CA SER A 251 -4.54 18.83 8.71
C SER A 251 -4.30 18.52 10.20
N VAL A 252 -3.10 18.06 10.54
CA VAL A 252 -2.68 17.85 11.93
C VAL A 252 -2.74 19.15 12.72
N HIS A 253 -2.19 20.24 12.19
CA HIS A 253 -2.19 21.53 12.88
C HIS A 253 -3.61 22.08 13.10
N THR A 254 -4.51 21.84 12.13
CA THR A 254 -5.92 22.19 12.22
C THR A 254 -6.61 21.42 13.35
N LEU A 255 -6.36 20.11 13.45
CA LEU A 255 -6.90 19.29 14.53
C LEU A 255 -6.41 19.75 15.90
N GLU A 256 -5.13 20.12 16.02
CA GLU A 256 -4.56 20.62 17.28
C GLU A 256 -5.29 21.87 17.76
N SER A 257 -5.41 22.89 16.91
CA SER A 257 -6.13 24.12 17.22
C SER A 257 -7.58 23.83 17.59
N ALA A 258 -8.26 22.98 16.82
CA ALA A 258 -9.66 22.64 17.07
C ALA A 258 -9.87 21.86 18.38
N THR A 259 -8.92 20.99 18.77
CA THR A 259 -8.97 20.34 20.09
C THR A 259 -8.72 21.31 21.24
N GLY A 260 -7.83 22.29 21.06
CA GLY A 260 -7.59 23.35 22.03
C GLY A 260 -8.86 24.15 22.31
N PHE A 261 -9.53 24.63 21.26
CA PHE A 261 -10.80 25.36 21.39
C PHE A 261 -11.89 24.56 22.10
N MET A 262 -12.00 23.26 21.82
CA MET A 262 -12.97 22.40 22.51
C MET A 262 -12.68 22.26 24.01
N LEU A 263 -11.41 22.09 24.38
CA LEU A 263 -11.00 22.00 25.79
C LEU A 263 -11.24 23.32 26.54
N ASP A 264 -10.97 24.45 25.89
CA ASP A 264 -11.23 25.78 26.47
C ASP A 264 -12.74 26.03 26.64
N ALA A 265 -13.57 25.62 25.66
CA ALA A 265 -15.03 25.71 25.77
C ALA A 265 -15.55 24.88 26.95
N VAL A 266 -15.12 23.61 27.07
CA VAL A 266 -15.49 22.73 28.19
C VAL A 266 -15.03 23.30 29.53
N ARG A 267 -13.81 23.85 29.59
CA ARG A 267 -13.30 24.52 30.79
C ARG A 267 -14.19 25.71 31.18
N ASN A 268 -14.58 26.54 30.22
CA ASN A 268 -15.43 27.70 30.47
C ASN A 268 -16.84 27.32 30.93
N GLU A 269 -17.43 26.26 30.35
CA GLU A 269 -18.71 25.72 30.81
C GLU A 269 -18.62 25.21 32.25
N LEU A 270 -17.58 24.44 32.58
CA LEU A 270 -17.37 23.93 33.94
C LEU A 270 -17.23 25.08 34.95
N LEU A 271 -16.46 26.11 34.63
CA LEU A 271 -16.33 27.32 35.47
C LEU A 271 -17.66 28.04 35.66
N ALA A 272 -18.55 28.01 34.66
CA ALA A 272 -19.88 28.62 34.77
C ALA A 272 -20.84 27.83 35.68
N PHE A 273 -20.63 26.52 35.87
CA PHE A 273 -21.41 25.69 36.79
C PHE A 273 -20.91 25.73 38.25
N GLU A 274 -19.72 26.27 38.51
CA GLU A 274 -19.14 26.43 39.85
C GLU A 274 -19.58 27.74 40.55
N ILE A 275 -20.44 28.55 39.90
CA ILE A 275 -21.04 29.81 40.40
C ILE A 275 -22.52 29.60 40.70
#